data_AF-A0A3A5WKX2-F1
#
_entry.id   AF-A0A3A5WKX2-F1
#
_cell.length_a   1.000
_cell.length_b   1.000
_cell.length_c   1.000
_cell.angle_alpha   90.00
_cell.angle_beta   90.00
_cell.angle_gamma   90.00
#
_symmetry.space_group_name_H-M   'P 1'
#
loop_
_entity.id
_entity.type
_entity.pdbx_description
1 polymer ?
#
loop_
_entity_poly.entity_id
_entity_poly.type
_entity_poly.pdbx_seq_one_letter_code
_entity_poly.pdbx_strand_id
1 'polypeptide(L)'
;HKGNIMKFTEGGFRDWGYQIAKEEFGATELDGGPWCTLTNPNTGTAITVKDVIADAMLQQVLTRPREYGVLATMNLNGDYISDALAAQVGGIGIAPGANINYDTGIAIFEATHGTAPKYTGQDKVNPGSLILSAEMMLRHMGWTEAADLVVKGMEGAISARTVTYDFERLMDDATLLSCSAFGEAMVSHMA
;
A
#
# COMPACT_ATOMS: atom_id res chain seq x y z
N HIS A 1 1.79 16.59 2.91
CA HIS A 1 1.40 17.49 4.02
C HIS A 1 0.66 18.72 3.47
N LYS A 2 -0.14 19.46 4.26
CA LYS A 2 -0.79 20.73 3.84
C LYS A 2 -0.27 21.94 4.64
N GLY A 3 1.06 22.00 4.78
CA GLY A 3 1.76 22.93 5.68
C GLY A 3 1.77 24.39 5.24
N ASN A 4 1.43 24.70 3.98
CA ASN A 4 1.27 26.09 3.54
C ASN A 4 0.08 26.80 4.22
N ILE A 5 -0.95 26.03 4.64
CA ILE A 5 -2.10 26.52 5.39
C ILE A 5 -1.96 26.17 6.87
N MET A 6 -1.79 24.89 7.20
CA MET A 6 -1.69 24.39 8.57
C MET A 6 -0.23 24.38 9.06
N LYS A 7 0.35 25.57 9.21
CA LYS A 7 1.79 25.76 9.42
C LYS A 7 2.35 25.03 10.64
N PHE A 8 1.64 25.02 11.76
CA PHE A 8 2.16 24.52 13.03
C PHE A 8 1.83 23.05 13.32
N THR A 9 1.14 22.37 12.40
CA THR A 9 0.85 20.93 12.51
C THR A 9 1.41 20.20 11.29
N GLU A 10 0.82 20.41 10.12
CA GLU A 10 1.26 19.82 8.85
C GLU A 10 2.57 20.40 8.34
N GLY A 11 2.84 21.69 8.62
CA GLY A 11 4.16 22.29 8.37
C GLY A 11 5.21 21.70 9.31
N GLY A 12 4.88 21.58 10.60
CA GLY A 12 5.72 20.91 11.59
C GLY A 12 6.06 19.46 11.20
N PHE A 13 5.09 18.66 10.75
CA PHE A 13 5.32 17.30 10.25
C PHE A 13 6.40 17.25 9.16
N ARG A 14 6.33 18.15 8.17
CA ARG A 14 7.36 18.25 7.12
C ARG A 14 8.72 18.60 7.72
N ASP A 15 8.76 19.62 8.56
CA ASP A 15 10.01 20.16 9.10
C ASP A 15 10.72 19.12 9.98
N TRP A 16 9.99 18.45 10.87
CA TRP A 16 10.51 17.35 11.69
C TRP A 16 10.91 16.13 10.86
N GLY A 17 10.17 15.80 9.80
CA GLY A 17 10.54 14.71 8.89
C GLY A 17 11.90 14.93 8.21
N TYR A 18 12.16 16.14 7.72
CA TYR A 18 13.48 16.50 7.20
C TYR A 18 14.56 16.53 8.27
N GLN A 19 14.23 17.00 9.48
CA GLN A 19 15.17 16.99 10.60
C GLN A 19 15.63 15.57 10.94
N ILE A 20 14.71 14.62 11.08
CA ILE A 20 15.02 13.20 11.33
C ILE A 20 15.90 12.64 10.20
N ALA A 21 15.57 12.92 8.94
CA ALA A 21 16.38 12.46 7.81
C ALA A 21 17.83 12.97 7.89
N LYS A 22 18.05 14.20 8.34
CA LYS A 22 19.39 14.78 8.50
C LYS A 22 20.12 14.24 9.74
N GLU A 23 19.45 14.22 10.89
CA GLU A 23 20.07 13.90 12.18
C GLU A 23 20.33 12.40 12.37
N GLU A 24 19.39 11.55 11.95
CA GLU A 24 19.48 10.11 12.18
C GLU A 24 20.04 9.34 10.98
N PHE A 25 19.79 9.84 9.76
CA PHE A 25 20.16 9.14 8.52
C PHE A 25 21.23 9.87 7.69
N GLY A 26 21.75 11.01 8.18
CA GLY A 26 22.83 11.75 7.51
C GLY A 26 22.45 12.33 6.14
N ALA A 27 21.17 12.61 5.90
CA ALA A 27 20.73 13.18 4.64
C ALA A 27 21.32 14.58 4.42
N THR A 28 21.70 14.89 3.17
CA THR A 28 22.25 16.19 2.77
C THR A 28 21.33 16.88 1.78
N GLU A 29 21.28 18.21 1.80
CA GLU A 29 20.44 18.99 0.89
C GLU A 29 20.85 18.79 -0.57
N LEU A 30 19.84 18.59 -1.42
CA LEU A 30 19.97 18.48 -2.86
C LEU A 30 19.78 19.88 -3.46
N ASP A 31 20.75 20.34 -4.26
CA ASP A 31 20.69 21.62 -5.00
C ASP A 31 20.33 22.86 -4.16
N GLY A 32 20.72 22.89 -2.88
CA GLY A 32 20.42 23.99 -1.95
C GLY A 32 19.06 23.87 -1.24
N GLY A 33 18.39 22.72 -1.36
CA GLY A 33 17.18 22.38 -0.61
C GLY A 33 15.87 22.78 -1.29
N PRO A 34 14.70 22.42 -0.71
CA PRO A 34 14.54 21.77 0.60
C PRO A 34 14.71 20.24 0.57
N TRP A 35 14.71 19.64 -0.61
CA TRP A 35 14.86 18.18 -0.74
C TRP A 35 16.23 17.73 -0.27
N CYS A 36 16.30 16.51 0.24
CA CYS A 36 17.53 15.90 0.71
C CYS A 36 17.79 14.59 -0.03
N THR A 37 19.05 14.17 -0.02
CA THR A 37 19.45 12.83 -0.46
C THR A 37 20.22 12.12 0.64
N LEU A 38 20.02 10.81 0.75
CA LEU A 38 20.77 9.92 1.62
C LEU A 38 21.10 8.63 0.87
N THR A 39 22.16 7.94 1.27
CA THR A 39 22.56 6.67 0.64
C THR A 39 22.07 5.50 1.48
N ASN A 40 21.36 4.56 0.87
CA ASN A 40 20.97 3.33 1.55
C ASN A 40 22.24 2.54 1.94
N PRO A 41 22.48 2.26 3.23
CA PRO A 41 23.72 1.61 3.67
C PRO A 41 23.83 0.16 3.22
N ASN A 42 22.72 -0.50 2.89
CA ASN A 42 22.68 -1.90 2.48
C ASN A 42 22.84 -2.07 0.98
N THR A 43 22.30 -1.15 0.17
CA THR A 43 22.26 -1.28 -1.30
C THR A 43 23.13 -0.26 -2.03
N GLY A 44 23.61 0.78 -1.36
CA GLY A 44 24.32 1.92 -1.97
C GLY A 44 23.43 2.82 -2.83
N THR A 45 22.13 2.55 -2.91
CA THR A 45 21.19 3.34 -3.72
C THR A 45 20.94 4.70 -3.08
N ALA A 46 20.97 5.77 -3.89
CA ALA A 46 20.56 7.09 -3.44
C ALA A 46 19.04 7.14 -3.23
N ILE A 47 18.61 7.61 -2.07
CA ILE A 47 17.22 7.84 -1.70
C ILE A 47 17.01 9.36 -1.65
N THR A 48 16.00 9.85 -2.36
CA THR A 48 15.57 11.24 -2.29
C THR A 48 14.45 11.39 -1.27
N VAL A 49 14.69 12.21 -0.24
CA VAL A 49 13.66 12.67 0.70
C VAL A 49 13.12 13.99 0.16
N LYS A 50 11.83 13.99 -0.18
CA LYS A 50 11.14 15.13 -0.77
C LYS A 50 9.76 15.33 -0.17
N ASP A 51 9.21 16.53 -0.34
CA ASP A 51 7.86 16.88 0.10
C ASP A 51 7.01 17.44 -1.05
N VAL A 52 5.70 17.32 -0.86
CA VAL A 52 4.69 17.88 -1.75
C VAL A 52 3.42 18.21 -0.95
N ILE A 53 2.73 19.26 -1.38
CA ILE A 53 1.49 19.70 -0.76
C ILE A 53 0.37 18.70 -1.09
N ALA A 54 -0.48 18.36 -0.11
CA ALA A 54 -1.44 17.25 -0.19
C ALA A 54 -2.41 17.34 -1.38
N ASP A 55 -2.90 18.53 -1.74
CA ASP A 55 -3.77 18.71 -2.91
C ASP A 55 -3.03 18.51 -4.24
N ALA A 56 -1.78 18.97 -4.33
CA ALA A 56 -0.92 18.68 -5.47
C ALA A 56 -0.55 17.19 -5.53
N MET A 57 -0.36 16.52 -4.38
CA MET A 57 -0.10 15.09 -4.32
C MET A 57 -1.23 14.28 -4.94
N LEU A 58 -2.49 14.61 -4.62
CA LEU A 58 -3.67 13.94 -5.21
C LEU A 58 -3.76 14.10 -6.73
N GLN A 59 -3.18 15.17 -7.30
CA GLN A 59 -3.05 15.32 -8.76
C GLN A 59 -1.86 14.53 -9.32
N GLN A 60 -0.73 14.50 -8.59
CA GLN A 60 0.50 13.88 -9.06
C GLN A 60 0.48 12.36 -8.97
N VAL A 61 -0.28 11.74 -8.05
CA VAL A 61 -0.51 10.28 -8.07
C VAL A 61 -1.15 9.83 -9.38
N LEU A 62 -2.03 10.65 -9.97
CA LEU A 62 -2.66 10.35 -11.27
C LEU A 62 -1.75 10.67 -12.45
N THR A 63 -1.14 11.86 -12.45
CA THR A 63 -0.43 12.39 -13.62
C THR A 63 1.04 11.98 -13.68
N ARG A 64 1.66 11.67 -12.54
CA ARG A 64 3.09 11.37 -12.39
C ARG A 64 3.36 10.27 -11.35
N PRO A 65 2.62 9.14 -11.35
CA PRO A 65 2.76 8.11 -10.30
C PRO A 65 4.19 7.57 -10.15
N ARG A 66 4.93 7.47 -11.26
CA ARG A 66 6.30 6.92 -11.30
C ARG A 66 7.34 7.79 -10.59
N GLU A 67 7.00 9.03 -10.23
CA GLU A 67 7.92 9.90 -9.50
C GLU A 67 7.97 9.61 -7.99
N TYR A 68 7.12 8.70 -7.49
CA TYR A 68 6.97 8.44 -6.06
C TYR A 68 7.29 6.97 -5.72
N GLY A 69 8.02 6.80 -4.61
CA GLY A 69 8.25 5.49 -3.98
C GLY A 69 7.44 5.38 -2.69
N VAL A 70 8.10 5.60 -1.55
CA VAL A 70 7.45 5.59 -0.23
C VAL A 70 6.79 6.95 0.07
N LEU A 71 5.60 6.93 0.65
CA LEU A 71 4.90 8.13 1.14
C LEU A 71 4.81 8.10 2.67
N ALA A 72 5.19 9.19 3.32
CA ALA A 72 4.97 9.44 4.74
C ALA A 72 4.05 10.65 4.90
N THR A 73 2.98 10.51 5.68
CA THR A 73 1.97 11.58 5.85
C THR A 73 1.22 11.46 7.17
N MET A 74 0.47 12.49 7.52
CA MET A 74 -0.39 12.52 8.70
C MET A 74 -1.65 11.68 8.52
N ASN A 75 -2.25 11.25 9.63
CA ASN A 75 -3.39 10.31 9.69
C ASN A 75 -4.48 10.60 8.64
N LEU A 76 -5.10 11.79 8.66
CA LEU A 76 -6.18 12.15 7.73
C LEU A 76 -5.76 12.17 6.25
N ASN A 77 -4.54 12.65 5.95
CA ASN A 77 -4.05 12.61 4.58
C ASN A 77 -3.75 11.17 4.14
N GLY A 78 -3.33 10.31 5.07
CA GLY A 78 -3.09 8.88 4.86
C GLY A 78 -4.36 8.14 4.48
N ASP A 79 -5.45 8.39 5.22
CA ASP A 79 -6.79 7.90 4.91
C ASP A 79 -7.18 8.27 3.46
N TYR A 80 -7.15 9.56 3.11
CA TYR A 80 -7.58 10.00 1.77
C TYR A 80 -6.69 9.51 0.64
N ILE A 81 -5.36 9.52 0.81
CA ILE A 81 -4.45 9.15 -0.27
C ILE A 81 -4.41 7.64 -0.48
N SER A 82 -4.52 6.84 0.58
CA SER A 82 -4.50 5.38 0.46
C SER A 82 -5.73 4.86 -0.28
N ASP A 83 -6.92 5.38 0.03
CA ASP A 83 -8.16 5.08 -0.71
C ASP A 83 -8.09 5.55 -2.17
N ALA A 84 -7.59 6.76 -2.42
CA ALA A 84 -7.44 7.28 -3.78
C ALA A 84 -6.50 6.40 -4.62
N LEU A 85 -5.38 5.96 -4.04
CA LEU A 85 -4.42 5.08 -4.70
C LEU A 85 -4.98 3.67 -4.93
N ALA A 86 -5.68 3.10 -3.94
CA ALA A 86 -6.33 1.81 -4.08
C ALA A 86 -7.38 1.82 -5.21
N ALA A 87 -8.18 2.88 -5.29
CA ALA A 87 -9.13 3.07 -6.39
C ALA A 87 -8.43 3.23 -7.74
N GLN A 88 -7.33 3.99 -7.81
CA GLN A 88 -6.57 4.24 -9.04
C GLN A 88 -6.04 2.95 -9.69
N VAL A 89 -5.63 1.95 -8.90
CA VAL A 89 -5.15 0.66 -9.40
C VAL A 89 -6.26 -0.39 -9.56
N GLY A 90 -7.53 -0.02 -9.33
CA GLY A 90 -8.66 -0.95 -9.33
C GLY A 90 -8.67 -1.91 -8.14
N GLY A 91 -7.90 -1.60 -7.09
CA GLY A 91 -7.60 -2.49 -5.96
C GLY A 91 -8.46 -2.26 -4.72
N ILE A 92 -9.58 -1.52 -4.79
CA ILE A 92 -10.39 -1.17 -3.61
C ILE A 92 -10.87 -2.41 -2.81
N GLY A 93 -11.09 -3.54 -3.47
CA GLY A 93 -11.49 -4.81 -2.84
C GLY A 93 -10.32 -5.68 -2.36
N ILE A 94 -9.08 -5.33 -2.73
CA ILE A 94 -7.89 -6.14 -2.47
C ILE A 94 -6.75 -5.38 -1.79
N ALA A 95 -6.92 -4.11 -1.45
CA ALA A 95 -5.88 -3.33 -0.78
C ALA A 95 -5.54 -3.94 0.60
N PRO A 96 -4.28 -4.30 0.87
CA PRO A 96 -3.87 -4.81 2.18
C PRO A 96 -3.62 -3.67 3.18
N GLY A 97 -3.56 -4.01 4.47
CA GLY A 97 -3.39 -3.05 5.55
C GLY A 97 -2.78 -3.64 6.82
N ALA A 98 -1.99 -2.82 7.51
CA ALA A 98 -1.37 -3.17 8.79
C ALA A 98 -1.25 -1.95 9.70
N ASN A 99 -1.49 -2.17 11.00
CA ASN A 99 -1.25 -1.22 12.08
C ASN A 99 -0.09 -1.76 12.92
N ILE A 100 1.05 -1.05 12.92
CA ILE A 100 2.30 -1.56 13.48
C ILE A 100 2.85 -0.56 14.49
N ASN A 101 3.16 -1.04 15.69
CA ASN A 101 4.04 -0.37 16.63
C ASN A 101 5.43 -1.00 16.52
N TYR A 102 6.36 -0.31 15.85
CA TYR A 102 7.71 -0.82 15.61
C TYR A 102 8.58 -0.86 16.89
N ASP A 103 8.25 -0.11 17.94
CA ASP A 103 9.00 -0.10 19.20
C ASP A 103 8.66 -1.31 20.08
N THR A 104 7.39 -1.73 20.09
CA THR A 104 6.92 -2.86 20.90
C THR A 104 6.87 -4.17 20.12
N GLY A 105 6.94 -4.11 18.79
CA GLY A 105 6.77 -5.27 17.90
C GLY A 105 5.32 -5.76 17.79
N ILE A 106 4.34 -5.04 18.35
CA ILE A 106 2.93 -5.38 18.22
C ILE A 106 2.43 -4.92 16.84
N ALA A 107 1.90 -5.86 16.05
CA ALA A 107 1.35 -5.61 14.73
C ALA A 107 -0.03 -6.27 14.57
N ILE A 108 -0.97 -5.55 13.95
CA ILE A 108 -2.30 -6.04 13.57
C ILE A 108 -2.47 -5.87 12.07
N PHE A 109 -2.74 -6.98 11.39
CA PHE A 109 -3.00 -7.03 9.94
C PHE A 109 -4.49 -7.19 9.71
N GLU A 110 -5.07 -6.39 8.83
CA GLU A 110 -6.53 -6.28 8.70
C GLU A 110 -7.00 -6.20 7.25
N ALA A 111 -8.25 -6.58 7.00
CA ALA A 111 -8.92 -6.22 5.76
C ALA A 111 -9.27 -4.72 5.80
N THR A 112 -9.02 -4.01 4.70
CA THR A 112 -9.22 -2.55 4.63
C THR A 112 -10.62 -2.17 4.15
N HIS A 113 -11.38 -3.10 3.58
CA HIS A 113 -12.74 -2.88 3.13
C HIS A 113 -13.77 -3.03 4.28
N GLY A 114 -14.94 -2.42 4.10
CA GLY A 114 -16.07 -2.56 5.03
C GLY A 114 -16.67 -3.98 5.07
N THR A 115 -17.64 -4.17 5.96
CA THR A 115 -18.23 -5.50 6.27
C THR A 115 -19.18 -6.06 5.20
N ALA A 116 -19.64 -5.23 4.27
CA ALA A 116 -20.60 -5.58 3.20
C ALA A 116 -21.74 -6.56 3.60
N PRO A 117 -22.59 -6.23 4.60
CA PRO A 117 -23.51 -7.19 5.23
C PRO A 117 -24.49 -7.91 4.29
N LYS A 118 -24.82 -7.28 3.16
CA LYS A 118 -25.68 -7.83 2.11
C LYS A 118 -25.14 -9.11 1.46
N TYR A 119 -23.85 -9.42 1.63
CA TYR A 119 -23.19 -10.62 1.06
C TYR A 119 -22.73 -11.62 2.12
N THR A 120 -23.05 -11.39 3.39
CA THR A 120 -22.65 -12.27 4.50
C THR A 120 -23.16 -13.69 4.27
N GLY A 121 -22.25 -14.67 4.39
CA GLY A 121 -22.58 -16.10 4.26
C GLY A 121 -22.88 -16.57 2.84
N GLN A 122 -22.67 -15.74 1.81
CA GLN A 122 -23.00 -16.08 0.41
C GLN A 122 -21.81 -16.63 -0.39
N ASP A 123 -20.63 -16.77 0.23
CA ASP A 123 -19.41 -17.24 -0.44
C ASP A 123 -19.10 -16.44 -1.74
N LYS A 124 -19.27 -15.12 -1.69
CA LYS A 124 -19.28 -14.27 -2.91
C LYS A 124 -18.18 -13.22 -2.98
N VAL A 125 -17.82 -12.64 -1.84
CA VAL A 125 -16.92 -11.47 -1.78
C VAL A 125 -15.48 -11.86 -2.09
N ASN A 126 -14.68 -10.88 -2.52
CA ASN A 126 -13.26 -11.06 -2.75
C ASN A 126 -12.50 -11.16 -1.42
N PRO A 127 -11.77 -12.25 -1.14
CA PRO A 127 -10.95 -12.37 0.07
C PRO A 127 -9.58 -11.69 -0.05
N GLY A 128 -9.26 -11.07 -1.20
CA GLY A 128 -7.91 -10.63 -1.54
C GLY A 128 -7.31 -9.62 -0.57
N SER A 129 -8.10 -8.70 0.00
CA SER A 129 -7.59 -7.73 0.99
C SER A 129 -7.02 -8.43 2.21
N LEU A 130 -7.78 -9.36 2.82
CA LEU A 130 -7.31 -10.08 4.00
C LEU A 130 -6.14 -11.03 3.68
N ILE A 131 -6.16 -11.66 2.50
CA ILE A 131 -5.07 -12.55 2.07
C ILE A 131 -3.77 -11.76 1.86
N LEU A 132 -3.83 -10.58 1.23
CA LEU A 132 -2.65 -9.73 1.05
C LEU A 132 -2.20 -9.07 2.37
N SER A 133 -3.11 -8.82 3.31
CA SER A 133 -2.70 -8.44 4.67
C SER A 133 -2.01 -9.60 5.41
N ALA A 134 -2.41 -10.86 5.15
CA ALA A 134 -1.68 -12.02 5.64
C ALA A 134 -0.33 -12.21 4.95
N GLU A 135 -0.19 -11.83 3.68
CA GLU A 135 1.12 -11.73 3.00
C GLU A 135 2.04 -10.74 3.74
N MET A 136 1.55 -9.54 4.06
CA MET A 136 2.30 -8.57 4.86
C MET A 136 2.69 -9.13 6.22
N MET A 137 1.81 -9.90 6.86
CA MET A 137 2.07 -10.58 8.14
C MET A 137 3.20 -11.60 8.02
N LEU A 138 3.16 -12.47 7.00
CA LEU A 138 4.21 -13.45 6.74
C LEU A 138 5.56 -12.77 6.52
N ARG A 139 5.58 -11.68 5.74
CA ARG A 139 6.78 -10.89 5.48
C ARG A 139 7.31 -10.22 6.76
N HIS A 140 6.42 -9.71 7.62
CA HIS A 140 6.78 -9.14 8.92
C HIS A 140 7.37 -10.19 9.88
N MET A 141 6.90 -11.45 9.80
CA MET A 141 7.45 -12.59 10.56
C MET A 141 8.78 -13.11 10.00
N GLY A 142 9.27 -12.57 8.89
CA GLY A 142 10.47 -13.04 8.19
C GLY A 142 10.25 -14.28 7.33
N TRP A 143 9.01 -14.71 7.11
CA TRP A 143 8.66 -15.86 6.26
C TRP A 143 8.47 -15.40 4.82
N THR A 144 9.53 -14.84 4.24
CA THR A 144 9.51 -14.17 2.93
C THR A 144 9.13 -15.09 1.78
N GLU A 145 9.57 -16.33 1.80
CA GLU A 145 9.30 -17.32 0.76
C GLU A 145 7.81 -17.69 0.73
N ALA A 146 7.17 -17.78 1.90
CA ALA A 146 5.73 -18.02 1.99
C ALA A 146 4.93 -16.79 1.51
N ALA A 147 5.37 -15.59 1.86
CA ALA A 147 4.77 -14.35 1.38
C ALA A 147 4.83 -14.25 -0.15
N ASP A 148 5.99 -14.57 -0.74
CA ASP A 148 6.19 -14.54 -2.19
C ASP A 148 5.29 -15.55 -2.93
N LEU A 149 5.00 -16.72 -2.34
CA LEU A 149 4.02 -17.67 -2.90
C LEU A 149 2.59 -17.11 -2.90
N VAL A 150 2.20 -16.35 -1.86
CA VAL A 150 0.87 -15.70 -1.82
C VAL A 150 0.75 -14.67 -2.94
N VAL A 151 1.79 -13.84 -3.14
CA VAL A 151 1.85 -12.87 -4.24
C VAL A 151 1.73 -13.58 -5.58
N LYS A 152 2.55 -14.62 -5.81
CA LYS A 152 2.53 -15.42 -7.05
C LYS A 152 1.15 -16.04 -7.32
N GLY A 153 0.52 -16.61 -6.28
CA GLY A 153 -0.82 -17.18 -6.38
C GLY A 153 -1.89 -16.13 -6.76
N MET A 154 -1.82 -14.95 -6.17
CA MET A 154 -2.72 -13.83 -6.48
C MET A 154 -2.52 -13.34 -7.92
N GLU A 155 -1.27 -13.10 -8.33
CA GLU A 155 -0.92 -12.68 -9.68
C GLU A 155 -1.39 -13.70 -10.72
N GLY A 156 -1.17 -14.99 -10.46
CA GLY A 156 -1.58 -16.07 -11.34
C GLY A 156 -3.09 -16.17 -11.51
N ALA A 157 -3.85 -16.17 -10.42
CA ALA A 157 -5.32 -16.27 -10.46
C ALA A 157 -5.98 -15.08 -11.17
N ILE A 158 -5.52 -13.86 -10.89
CA ILE A 158 -6.03 -12.65 -11.56
C ILE A 158 -5.64 -12.65 -13.05
N SER A 159 -4.40 -13.02 -13.39
CA SER A 159 -3.93 -13.09 -14.78
C SER A 159 -4.65 -14.16 -15.60
N ALA A 160 -5.01 -15.28 -14.97
CA ALA A 160 -5.86 -16.33 -15.56
C ALA A 160 -7.33 -15.92 -15.71
N ARG A 161 -7.71 -14.74 -15.22
CA ARG A 161 -9.08 -14.20 -15.21
C ARG A 161 -10.09 -15.11 -14.48
N THR A 162 -9.62 -15.89 -13.52
CA THR A 162 -10.45 -16.73 -12.65
C THR A 162 -10.63 -16.00 -11.33
N VAL A 163 -11.70 -15.21 -11.20
CA VAL A 163 -11.82 -14.15 -10.20
C VAL A 163 -13.23 -14.06 -9.60
N THR A 164 -13.36 -13.38 -8.47
CA THR A 164 -14.65 -13.11 -7.84
C THR A 164 -15.48 -12.06 -8.59
N TYR A 165 -16.77 -11.98 -8.26
CA TYR A 165 -17.78 -11.19 -9.00
C TYR A 165 -17.44 -9.71 -9.21
N ASP A 166 -16.67 -9.12 -8.29
CA ASP A 166 -16.28 -7.72 -8.28
C ASP A 166 -15.30 -7.38 -9.41
N PHE A 167 -14.38 -8.31 -9.73
CA PHE A 167 -13.51 -8.22 -10.90
C PHE A 167 -14.19 -8.74 -12.16
N GLU A 168 -14.86 -9.88 -12.09
CA GLU A 168 -15.44 -10.56 -13.27
C GLU A 168 -16.36 -9.61 -14.07
N ARG A 169 -17.23 -8.87 -13.39
CA ARG A 169 -18.15 -7.91 -14.04
C ARG A 169 -17.48 -6.72 -14.76
N LEU A 170 -16.16 -6.55 -14.61
CA LEU A 170 -15.34 -5.49 -15.20
C LEU A 170 -14.33 -6.04 -16.22
N MET A 171 -14.31 -7.35 -16.45
CA MET A 171 -13.35 -8.03 -17.32
C MET A 171 -14.08 -8.76 -18.44
N ASP A 172 -13.55 -8.68 -19.65
CA ASP A 172 -14.00 -9.52 -20.76
C ASP A 172 -13.47 -10.96 -20.57
N ASP A 173 -14.32 -11.96 -20.84
CA ASP A 173 -13.98 -13.40 -20.81
C ASP A 173 -13.40 -13.90 -19.47
N ALA A 174 -13.84 -13.33 -18.35
CA ALA A 174 -13.46 -13.82 -17.02
C ALA A 174 -14.35 -14.99 -16.56
N THR A 175 -13.77 -15.89 -15.78
CA THR A 175 -14.49 -16.99 -15.12
C THR A 175 -14.86 -16.56 -13.71
N LEU A 176 -16.16 -16.50 -13.44
CA LEU A 176 -16.69 -16.19 -12.10
C LEU A 176 -16.40 -17.32 -11.11
N LEU A 177 -15.73 -16.98 -10.02
CA LEU A 177 -15.49 -17.84 -8.87
C LEU A 177 -16.23 -17.34 -7.61
N SER A 178 -16.52 -18.28 -6.71
CA SER A 178 -16.91 -17.97 -5.33
C SER A 178 -15.70 -17.50 -4.52
N CYS A 179 -15.93 -16.99 -3.30
CA CYS A 179 -14.85 -16.59 -2.39
C CYS A 179 -13.92 -17.76 -2.08
N SER A 180 -14.48 -18.92 -1.71
CA SER A 180 -13.74 -20.14 -1.45
C SER A 180 -12.96 -20.65 -2.67
N ALA A 181 -13.62 -20.70 -3.84
CA ALA A 181 -13.00 -21.17 -5.08
C ALA A 181 -11.87 -20.24 -5.56
N PHE A 182 -11.96 -18.93 -5.29
CA PHE A 182 -10.85 -18.02 -5.57
C PHE A 182 -9.62 -18.32 -4.70
N GLY A 183 -9.82 -18.69 -3.43
CA GLY A 183 -8.74 -19.19 -2.58
C GLY A 183 -8.07 -20.45 -3.14
N GLU A 184 -8.85 -21.41 -3.63
CA GLU A 184 -8.33 -22.62 -4.28
C GLU A 184 -7.57 -22.30 -5.58
N ALA A 185 -8.11 -21.38 -6.39
CA ALA A 185 -7.46 -20.91 -7.61
C ALA A 185 -6.09 -20.29 -7.30
N MET A 186 -5.99 -19.42 -6.29
CA MET A 186 -4.72 -18.84 -5.85
C MET A 186 -3.71 -19.92 -5.46
N VAL A 187 -4.12 -20.93 -4.69
CA VAL A 187 -3.25 -22.05 -4.30
C VAL A 187 -2.74 -22.82 -5.53
N SER A 188 -3.59 -23.05 -6.53
CA SER A 188 -3.18 -23.74 -7.76
C SER A 188 -2.09 -23.02 -8.56
N HIS A 189 -1.97 -21.70 -8.38
CA HIS A 189 -0.98 -20.84 -9.04
C HIS A 189 0.31 -20.61 -8.23
N MET A 190 0.42 -21.16 -7.02
CA MET A 190 1.65 -21.04 -6.21
C MET A 190 2.80 -21.90 -6.76
N ALA A 191 2.49 -22.99 -7.48
CA ALA A 191 3.46 -23.94 -8.04
C ALA A 191 4.28 -23.36 -9.20
#